data_AF-A0A933AY89-F1
#
_entry.id   AF-A0A933AY89-F1
#
_cell.length_a   1.000
_cell.length_b   1.000
_cell.length_c   1.000
_cell.angle_alpha   90.00
_cell.angle_beta   90.00
_cell.angle_gamma   90.00
#
_symmetry.space_group_name_H-M   'P 1'
#
loop_
_entity.id
_entity.type
_entity.pdbx_description
1 polymer ?
#
loop_
_entity_poly.entity_id
_entity_poly.type
_entity_poly.pdbx_seq_one_letter_code
_entity_poly.pdbx_strand_id
1 'polypeptide(L)'
;MVDKPKQPRSILDILACPHCKTGVAKQVGALHCPRCGRDYQIIDGIPIMADSAPALVAATLLHRDSYTSWHQHVVTSLASGPYILLDIGAGRMALDHPNIVRMDVAYGPDVDVVGDAHALPFLDESIDFVYTEAVLEHLHDPFYAAAEMHRVCQKGGYVYADTNFVFPYHGYPYHYFNFTLHGVETVFGAFRRIRSGVAPYQMPSFAVGALLHAYLGHFQAQTEDEHHLVEDIRKVLSHPLLQYDMRFAPESVHELAAGVFFYGVKQSQDETVLPPSLMLAYAGDAELRQRFPDPYDLSGVDNLLNWWAQAFPRDWQRFRGRFRFRKRPLANQGTVGDLAAKAIEALRTGGPRGLLTQTAQYLRWRLRRRV
;
A
#
# COMPACT_ATOMS: atom_id res chain seq x y z
N MET A 1 -22.66 11.73 -27.09
CA MET A 1 -21.43 11.26 -27.77
C MET A 1 -21.26 9.78 -27.42
N VAL A 2 -21.16 8.90 -28.42
CA VAL A 2 -20.97 7.46 -28.18
C VAL A 2 -19.56 7.25 -27.67
N ASP A 3 -19.41 6.91 -26.40
CA ASP A 3 -18.11 6.58 -25.79
C ASP A 3 -17.54 5.36 -26.52
N LYS A 4 -16.51 5.58 -27.34
CA LYS A 4 -15.74 4.47 -27.91
C LYS A 4 -15.04 3.76 -26.75
N PRO A 5 -15.06 2.42 -26.69
CA PRO A 5 -14.32 1.70 -25.66
C PRO A 5 -12.83 2.09 -25.74
N LYS A 6 -12.30 2.68 -24.65
CA LYS A 6 -10.88 3.00 -24.53
C LYS A 6 -10.07 1.71 -24.73
N GLN A 7 -9.02 1.78 -25.57
CA GLN A 7 -8.12 0.63 -25.77
C GLN A 7 -7.51 0.18 -24.43
N PRO A 8 -7.20 -1.12 -24.26
CA PRO A 8 -6.52 -1.60 -23.06
C PRO A 8 -5.18 -0.87 -22.92
N ARG A 9 -5.01 -0.11 -21.83
CA ARG A 9 -3.73 0.54 -21.55
C ARG A 9 -2.78 -0.48 -20.91
N SER A 10 -1.52 -0.43 -21.30
CA SER A 10 -0.40 -1.09 -20.62
C SER A 10 0.03 -0.24 -19.43
N ILE A 11 0.71 -0.85 -18.45
CA ILE A 11 1.40 -0.08 -17.42
C ILE A 11 2.39 0.92 -18.00
N LEU A 12 3.00 0.60 -19.15
CA LEU A 12 3.90 1.49 -19.87
C LEU A 12 3.24 2.82 -20.27
N ASP A 13 1.92 2.84 -20.47
CA ASP A 13 1.19 4.03 -20.88
C ASP A 13 1.01 5.04 -19.74
N ILE A 14 1.26 4.61 -18.50
CA ILE A 14 1.15 5.45 -17.29
C ILE A 14 2.49 5.66 -16.59
N LEU A 15 3.58 5.03 -17.04
CA LEU A 15 4.90 5.19 -16.43
C LEU A 15 5.55 6.53 -16.80
N ALA A 16 6.23 7.11 -15.82
CA ALA A 16 7.04 8.31 -15.94
C ALA A 16 8.41 8.12 -15.30
N CYS A 17 9.39 8.88 -15.77
CA CYS A 17 10.72 8.96 -15.18
C CYS A 17 10.64 9.56 -13.77
N PRO A 18 11.08 8.85 -12.70
CA PRO A 18 11.09 9.35 -11.32
C PRO A 18 11.74 10.73 -11.17
N HIS A 19 12.76 11.01 -11.97
CA HIS A 19 13.56 12.24 -11.87
C HIS A 19 12.90 13.47 -12.51
N CYS A 20 12.37 13.35 -13.73
CA CYS A 20 11.87 14.51 -14.49
C CYS A 20 10.38 14.42 -14.86
N LYS A 21 9.70 13.36 -14.40
CA LYS A 21 8.26 13.08 -14.55
C LYS A 21 7.78 12.96 -16.01
N THR A 22 8.69 12.89 -16.98
CA THR A 22 8.36 12.65 -18.39
C THR A 22 8.10 11.18 -18.65
N GLY A 23 7.11 10.88 -19.50
CA GLY A 23 6.83 9.53 -19.97
C GLY A 23 8.06 8.83 -20.54
N VAL A 24 8.18 7.53 -20.27
CA VAL A 24 9.32 6.71 -20.70
C VAL A 24 8.98 5.88 -21.94
N ALA A 25 9.98 5.66 -22.79
CA ALA A 25 9.85 4.86 -24.00
C ALA A 25 10.46 3.47 -23.78
N LYS A 26 9.78 2.42 -24.27
CA LYS A 26 10.31 1.06 -24.19
C LYS A 26 11.49 0.88 -25.15
N GLN A 27 12.57 0.30 -24.64
CA GLN A 27 13.71 -0.21 -25.40
C GLN A 27 13.90 -1.71 -25.10
N VAL A 28 14.86 -2.36 -25.77
CA VAL A 28 15.13 -3.79 -25.55
C VAL A 28 15.69 -3.99 -24.14
N GLY A 29 14.87 -4.58 -23.25
CA GLY A 29 15.26 -4.89 -21.86
C GLY A 29 15.28 -3.69 -20.90
N ALA A 30 14.87 -2.50 -21.33
CA ALA A 30 14.92 -1.28 -20.53
C ALA A 30 13.80 -0.29 -20.91
N LEU A 31 13.64 0.75 -20.09
CA LEU A 31 12.85 1.94 -20.36
C LEU A 31 13.77 3.16 -20.41
N HIS A 32 13.62 3.97 -21.44
CA HIS A 32 14.44 5.16 -21.65
C HIS A 32 13.61 6.43 -21.45
N CYS A 33 14.14 7.40 -20.70
CA CYS A 33 13.54 8.72 -20.59
C CYS A 33 14.06 9.66 -21.68
N PRO A 34 13.22 10.11 -22.63
CA PRO A 34 13.66 10.96 -23.74
C PRO A 34 14.04 12.39 -23.32
N ARG A 35 13.68 12.82 -22.10
CA ARG A 35 13.97 14.18 -21.61
C ARG A 35 15.31 14.28 -20.90
N CYS A 36 15.55 13.41 -19.91
CA CYS A 36 16.77 13.47 -19.10
C CYS A 36 17.79 12.38 -19.46
N GLY A 37 17.49 11.51 -20.42
CA GLY A 37 18.39 10.47 -20.92
C GLY A 37 18.62 9.30 -19.97
N ARG A 38 17.89 9.20 -18.85
CA ARG A 38 18.04 8.08 -17.90
C ARG A 38 17.42 6.80 -18.45
N ASP A 39 18.08 5.68 -18.18
CA ASP A 39 17.61 4.34 -18.49
C ASP A 39 17.25 3.58 -17.21
N TYR A 40 16.15 2.83 -17.26
CA TYR A 40 15.62 2.01 -16.18
C TYR A 40 15.54 0.56 -16.65
N GLN A 41 16.09 -0.37 -15.88
CA GLN A 41 16.13 -1.78 -16.28
C GLN A 41 14.76 -2.43 -16.18
N ILE A 42 14.53 -3.48 -16.99
CA ILE A 42 13.39 -4.38 -16.83
C ILE A 42 13.94 -5.76 -16.42
N ILE A 43 13.63 -6.21 -15.20
CA ILE A 43 14.06 -7.51 -14.67
C ILE A 43 12.80 -8.39 -14.58
N ASP A 44 12.82 -9.55 -15.24
CA ASP A 44 11.68 -10.50 -15.30
C ASP A 44 10.35 -9.85 -15.73
N GLY A 45 10.42 -8.79 -16.54
CA GLY A 45 9.25 -8.02 -16.99
C GLY A 45 8.80 -6.90 -16.04
N ILE A 46 9.46 -6.74 -14.91
CA ILE A 46 9.21 -5.72 -13.89
C ILE A 46 10.12 -4.51 -14.15
N PRO A 47 9.57 -3.31 -14.40
CA PRO A 47 10.34 -2.07 -14.48
C PRO A 47 10.98 -1.73 -13.14
N ILE A 48 12.28 -1.47 -13.14
CA ILE A 48 13.05 -1.00 -11.99
C ILE A 48 13.22 0.51 -12.09
N MET A 49 12.24 1.24 -11.56
CA MET A 49 12.14 2.71 -11.64
C MET A 49 12.81 3.37 -10.43
N ALA A 50 14.03 2.94 -10.12
CA ALA A 50 14.83 3.43 -9.01
C ALA A 50 16.28 3.70 -9.46
N ASP A 51 16.96 4.62 -8.76
CA ASP A 51 18.33 5.02 -9.10
C ASP A 51 19.38 3.99 -8.62
N SER A 52 19.02 3.14 -7.67
CA SER A 52 19.87 2.08 -7.12
C SER A 52 19.31 0.70 -7.41
N ALA A 53 20.18 -0.31 -7.39
CA ALA A 53 19.75 -1.71 -7.45
C ALA A 53 18.76 -2.00 -6.31
N PRO A 54 17.63 -2.67 -6.59
CA PRO A 54 16.60 -2.86 -5.59
C PRO A 54 16.99 -3.95 -4.58
N ALA A 55 16.62 -3.75 -3.32
CA ALA A 55 16.62 -4.83 -2.34
C ALA A 55 15.56 -5.87 -2.71
N LEU A 56 15.69 -7.10 -2.19
CA LEU A 56 14.63 -8.11 -2.34
C LEU A 56 13.54 -7.88 -1.29
N VAL A 57 12.28 -8.10 -1.67
CA VAL A 57 11.15 -8.16 -0.74
C VAL A 57 11.46 -9.24 0.31
N ALA A 58 11.35 -8.86 1.58
CA ALA A 58 11.74 -9.76 2.67
C ALA A 58 10.85 -10.99 2.70
N ALA A 59 11.46 -12.18 2.73
CA ALA A 59 10.75 -13.46 2.75
C ALA A 59 9.89 -13.64 4.02
N THR A 60 10.19 -12.90 5.09
CA THR A 60 9.44 -12.86 6.34
C THR A 60 8.15 -12.07 6.27
N LEU A 61 7.95 -11.25 5.22
CA LEU A 61 6.68 -10.55 5.02
C LEU A 61 5.57 -11.56 4.77
N LEU A 62 4.40 -11.25 5.33
CA LEU A 62 3.20 -12.05 5.18
C LEU A 62 2.78 -12.08 3.71
N HIS A 63 2.53 -13.28 3.19
CA HIS A 63 1.90 -13.45 1.89
C HIS A 63 0.40 -13.16 2.01
N ARG A 64 -0.12 -12.29 1.16
CA ARG A 64 -1.50 -11.81 1.20
C ARG A 64 -2.22 -12.15 -0.10
N ASP A 65 -3.25 -12.98 -0.03
CA ASP A 65 -4.09 -13.32 -1.19
C ASP A 65 -5.26 -12.35 -1.43
N SER A 66 -5.50 -11.46 -0.47
CA SER A 66 -6.56 -10.46 -0.51
C SER A 66 -6.24 -9.29 0.41
N TYR A 67 -6.95 -8.17 0.23
CA TYR A 67 -6.94 -7.06 1.17
C TYR A 67 -7.77 -7.41 2.41
N THR A 68 -7.52 -6.72 3.53
CA THR A 68 -8.38 -6.89 4.72
C THR A 68 -9.84 -6.56 4.35
N SER A 69 -10.80 -7.17 5.05
CA SER A 69 -12.23 -7.02 4.71
C SER A 69 -12.67 -5.55 4.60
N TRP A 70 -12.09 -4.68 5.42
CA TRP A 70 -12.32 -3.24 5.36
C TRP A 70 -11.93 -2.61 4.01
N HIS A 71 -10.72 -2.89 3.53
CA HIS A 71 -10.19 -2.35 2.28
C HIS A 71 -10.73 -3.06 1.04
N GLN A 72 -10.98 -4.37 1.18
CA GLN A 72 -11.42 -5.23 0.09
C GLN A 72 -12.67 -4.68 -0.58
N HIS A 73 -13.58 -4.04 0.15
CA HIS A 73 -14.79 -3.46 -0.43
C HIS A 73 -14.48 -2.30 -1.38
N VAL A 74 -13.72 -1.29 -0.94
CA VAL A 74 -13.35 -0.13 -1.79
C VAL A 74 -12.53 -0.59 -3.00
N VAL A 75 -11.52 -1.41 -2.73
CA VAL A 75 -10.63 -1.94 -3.77
C VAL A 75 -11.43 -2.75 -4.78
N THR A 76 -12.31 -3.65 -4.34
CA THR A 76 -13.11 -4.49 -5.26
C THR A 76 -14.15 -3.65 -6.01
N SER A 77 -14.82 -2.71 -5.35
CA SER A 77 -15.79 -1.80 -5.98
C SER A 77 -15.14 -1.06 -7.15
N LEU A 78 -13.97 -0.46 -6.92
CA LEU A 78 -13.23 0.27 -7.94
C LEU A 78 -12.56 -0.66 -8.96
N ALA A 79 -11.89 -1.71 -8.52
CA ALA A 79 -11.23 -2.67 -9.41
C ALA A 79 -12.23 -3.34 -10.36
N SER A 80 -13.50 -3.47 -9.96
CA SER A 80 -14.55 -3.99 -10.82
C SER A 80 -15.02 -3.02 -11.92
N GLY A 81 -14.57 -1.75 -11.90
CA GLY A 81 -14.83 -0.71 -12.90
C GLY A 81 -13.70 -0.52 -13.91
N PRO A 82 -13.58 0.68 -14.54
CA PRO A 82 -12.48 1.05 -15.45
C PRO A 82 -11.23 1.61 -14.75
N TYR A 83 -11.23 1.65 -13.42
CA TYR A 83 -10.29 2.40 -12.61
C TYR A 83 -8.94 1.72 -12.49
N ILE A 84 -7.85 2.48 -12.47
CA ILE A 84 -6.49 2.06 -12.18
C ILE A 84 -6.21 2.33 -10.71
N LEU A 85 -5.89 1.27 -9.98
CA LEU A 85 -5.53 1.32 -8.58
C LEU A 85 -4.02 1.18 -8.46
N LEU A 86 -3.38 2.03 -7.67
CA LEU A 86 -1.98 1.92 -7.30
C LEU A 86 -1.89 1.46 -5.85
N ASP A 87 -1.33 0.28 -5.62
CA ASP A 87 -1.01 -0.27 -4.29
C ASP A 87 0.46 -0.01 -3.98
N ILE A 88 0.74 0.96 -3.10
CA ILE A 88 2.07 1.38 -2.70
C ILE A 88 2.49 0.61 -1.45
N GLY A 89 3.65 -0.06 -1.52
CA GLY A 89 4.13 -0.96 -0.47
C GLY A 89 3.40 -2.30 -0.49
N ALA A 90 3.17 -2.81 -1.70
CA ALA A 90 2.38 -4.04 -1.90
C ALA A 90 3.00 -5.26 -1.19
N GLY A 91 4.32 -5.27 -0.98
CA GLY A 91 5.04 -6.36 -0.34
C GLY A 91 4.82 -7.68 -1.09
N ARG A 92 4.14 -8.62 -0.42
CA ARG A 92 3.79 -9.95 -0.98
C ARG A 92 2.29 -10.10 -1.23
N MET A 93 1.68 -9.09 -1.87
CA MET A 93 0.28 -9.11 -2.30
C MET A 93 0.11 -9.95 -3.57
N ALA A 94 -0.37 -11.19 -3.41
CA ALA A 94 -0.54 -12.17 -4.47
C ALA A 94 -1.75 -11.92 -5.37
N LEU A 95 -2.69 -11.07 -4.94
CA LEU A 95 -3.90 -10.77 -5.70
C LEU A 95 -3.56 -10.13 -7.04
N ASP A 96 -3.62 -10.93 -8.10
CA ASP A 96 -3.34 -10.49 -9.47
C ASP A 96 -4.64 -10.01 -10.12
N HIS A 97 -4.81 -8.70 -10.20
CA HIS A 97 -5.97 -8.07 -10.81
C HIS A 97 -5.54 -7.08 -11.90
N PRO A 98 -6.13 -7.09 -13.11
CA PRO A 98 -5.64 -6.31 -14.23
C PRO A 98 -5.72 -4.78 -14.05
N ASN A 99 -6.49 -4.32 -13.08
CA ASN A 99 -6.68 -2.91 -12.73
C ASN A 99 -5.85 -2.47 -11.51
N ILE A 100 -5.11 -3.38 -10.87
CA ILE A 100 -4.30 -3.07 -9.69
C ILE A 100 -2.83 -3.12 -10.13
N VAL A 101 -2.11 -2.04 -9.85
CA VAL A 101 -0.67 -1.92 -10.03
C VAL A 101 -0.03 -2.02 -8.67
N ARG A 102 0.71 -3.10 -8.41
CA ARG A 102 1.46 -3.30 -7.16
C ARG A 102 2.84 -2.70 -7.30
N MET A 103 3.14 -1.69 -6.48
CA MET A 103 4.43 -1.05 -6.42
C MET A 103 5.09 -1.28 -5.07
N ASP A 104 6.40 -1.53 -5.09
CA ASP A 104 7.20 -1.61 -3.88
C ASP A 104 8.59 -1.01 -4.14
N VAL A 105 9.29 -0.58 -3.09
CA VAL A 105 10.69 -0.16 -3.19
C VAL A 105 11.62 -1.37 -3.37
N ALA A 106 11.16 -2.55 -2.93
CA ALA A 106 11.86 -3.81 -3.05
C ALA A 106 11.33 -4.66 -4.23
N TYR A 107 12.21 -5.49 -4.78
CA TYR A 107 11.94 -6.41 -5.88
C TYR A 107 11.36 -7.74 -5.38
N GLY A 108 10.27 -8.21 -5.99
CA GLY A 108 9.63 -9.48 -5.64
C GLY A 108 8.68 -10.00 -6.73
N PRO A 109 8.25 -11.28 -6.66
CA PRO A 109 7.41 -11.92 -7.68
C PRO A 109 5.99 -11.35 -7.78
N ASP A 110 5.53 -10.73 -6.69
CA ASP A 110 4.22 -10.12 -6.54
C ASP A 110 4.22 -8.61 -6.87
N VAL A 111 5.37 -8.05 -7.29
CA VAL A 111 5.53 -6.63 -7.59
C VAL A 111 5.42 -6.40 -9.10
N ASP A 112 4.65 -5.38 -9.52
CA ASP A 112 4.48 -5.02 -10.93
C ASP A 112 5.43 -3.88 -11.36
N VAL A 113 5.83 -3.01 -10.42
CA VAL A 113 6.82 -1.92 -10.61
C VAL A 113 7.65 -1.74 -9.36
N VAL A 114 8.97 -1.63 -9.50
CA VAL A 114 9.81 -1.20 -8.39
C VAL A 114 9.98 0.33 -8.44
N GLY A 115 9.70 1.02 -7.34
CA GLY A 115 9.78 2.49 -7.28
C GLY A 115 9.70 3.06 -5.85
N ASP A 116 10.16 4.30 -5.69
CA ASP A 116 10.12 5.03 -4.42
C ASP A 116 8.84 5.88 -4.33
N ALA A 117 8.13 5.82 -3.21
CA ALA A 117 6.93 6.64 -2.95
C ALA A 117 7.24 8.15 -2.92
N HIS A 118 8.47 8.55 -2.62
CA HIS A 118 8.93 9.94 -2.70
C HIS A 118 9.16 10.39 -4.15
N ALA A 119 9.18 9.48 -5.12
CA ALA A 119 9.39 9.82 -6.52
C ALA A 119 8.61 8.86 -7.43
N LEU A 120 7.29 8.83 -7.25
CA LEU A 120 6.40 7.89 -7.93
C LEU A 120 6.63 7.86 -9.45
N PRO A 121 6.89 6.67 -10.04
CA PRO A 121 7.24 6.52 -11.44
C PRO A 121 6.01 6.52 -12.36
N PHE A 122 5.02 7.36 -12.07
CA PHE A 122 3.78 7.47 -12.84
C PHE A 122 3.55 8.89 -13.33
N LEU A 123 2.87 9.00 -14.47
CA LEU A 123 2.46 10.27 -15.05
C LEU A 123 1.50 11.00 -14.11
N ASP A 124 1.48 12.32 -14.22
CA ASP A 124 0.50 13.16 -13.53
C ASP A 124 -0.92 12.70 -13.89
N GLU A 125 -1.81 12.69 -12.89
CA GLU A 125 -3.23 12.42 -13.08
C GLU A 125 -3.54 11.13 -13.87
N SER A 126 -2.74 10.08 -13.63
CA SER A 126 -2.84 8.79 -14.35
C SER A 126 -3.45 7.66 -13.53
N ILE A 127 -3.68 7.87 -12.22
CA ILE A 127 -4.17 6.87 -11.27
C ILE A 127 -5.54 7.29 -10.73
N ASP A 128 -6.50 6.37 -10.73
CA ASP A 128 -7.86 6.62 -10.26
C ASP A 128 -7.99 6.46 -8.73
N PHE A 129 -7.22 5.57 -8.14
CA PHE A 129 -7.18 5.34 -6.69
C PHE A 129 -5.76 4.99 -6.20
N VAL A 130 -5.27 5.76 -5.25
CA VAL A 130 -4.00 5.49 -4.58
C VAL A 130 -4.30 4.80 -3.24
N TYR A 131 -3.69 3.64 -3.03
CA TYR A 131 -3.83 2.83 -1.82
C TYR A 131 -2.46 2.62 -1.20
N THR A 132 -2.38 2.76 0.12
CA THR A 132 -1.18 2.43 0.87
C THR A 132 -1.56 1.96 2.28
N GLU A 133 -0.93 0.88 2.72
CA GLU A 133 -1.24 0.22 3.99
C GLU A 133 0.05 -0.04 4.77
N ALA A 134 0.15 0.51 5.98
CA ALA A 134 1.33 0.42 6.86
C ALA A 134 2.65 0.78 6.15
N VAL A 135 2.65 1.88 5.38
CA VAL A 135 3.84 2.38 4.66
C VAL A 135 4.30 3.73 5.18
N LEU A 136 3.38 4.63 5.55
CA LEU A 136 3.72 6.02 5.84
C LEU A 136 4.72 6.16 6.99
N GLU A 137 4.62 5.30 8.00
CA GLU A 137 5.55 5.21 9.13
C GLU A 137 6.98 4.90 8.70
N HIS A 138 7.16 4.29 7.53
CA HIS A 138 8.45 3.90 6.95
C HIS A 138 8.99 4.94 5.95
N LEU A 139 8.24 6.00 5.65
CA LEU A 139 8.66 7.09 4.77
C LEU A 139 9.36 8.17 5.60
N HIS A 140 10.53 8.62 5.15
CA HIS A 140 11.30 9.64 5.87
C HIS A 140 10.74 11.05 5.67
N ASP A 141 10.04 11.29 4.56
CA ASP A 141 9.28 12.51 4.29
C ASP A 141 7.86 12.16 3.80
N PRO A 142 6.92 11.89 4.73
CA PRO A 142 5.56 11.50 4.37
C PRO A 142 4.78 12.63 3.68
N PHE A 143 5.12 13.89 3.92
CA PHE A 143 4.50 15.04 3.25
C PHE A 143 4.86 15.05 1.77
N TYR A 144 6.13 14.84 1.44
CA TYR A 144 6.57 14.78 0.05
C TYR A 144 6.03 13.55 -0.68
N ALA A 145 5.98 12.39 -0.03
CA ALA A 145 5.34 11.21 -0.61
C ALA A 145 3.85 11.42 -0.85
N ALA A 146 3.11 12.02 0.09
CA ALA A 146 1.70 12.36 -0.10
C ALA A 146 1.49 13.37 -1.25
N ALA A 147 2.42 14.31 -1.46
CA ALA A 147 2.40 15.21 -2.60
C ALA A 147 2.58 14.47 -3.94
N GLU A 148 3.46 13.46 -4.01
CA GLU A 148 3.57 12.59 -5.19
C GLU A 148 2.30 11.75 -5.40
N MET A 149 1.71 11.19 -4.33
CA MET A 149 0.43 10.48 -4.39
C MET A 149 -0.67 11.39 -4.95
N HIS A 150 -0.73 12.65 -4.49
CA HIS A 150 -1.63 13.66 -5.03
C HIS A 150 -1.34 14.01 -6.50
N ARG A 151 -0.07 14.08 -6.92
CA ARG A 151 0.31 14.35 -8.31
C ARG A 151 -0.18 13.24 -9.25
N VAL A 152 0.07 11.98 -8.92
CA VAL A 152 -0.30 10.84 -9.78
C VAL A 152 -1.80 10.55 -9.74
N CYS A 153 -2.48 10.85 -8.63
CA CYS A 153 -3.93 10.75 -8.53
C CYS A 153 -4.59 11.72 -9.50
N GLN A 154 -5.53 11.24 -10.32
CA GLN A 154 -6.29 12.11 -11.21
C GLN A 154 -7.32 12.94 -10.43
N LYS A 155 -7.82 13.99 -11.08
CA LYS A 155 -8.91 14.78 -10.52
C LYS A 155 -10.18 13.95 -10.37
N GLY A 156 -10.83 14.10 -9.23
CA GLY A 156 -11.95 13.27 -8.79
C GLY A 156 -11.55 11.87 -8.32
N GLY A 157 -10.26 11.51 -8.35
CA GLY A 157 -9.73 10.24 -7.89
C GLY A 157 -9.56 10.20 -6.37
N TYR A 158 -9.32 9.00 -5.84
CA TYR A 158 -9.34 8.74 -4.40
C TYR A 158 -7.94 8.42 -3.86
N VAL A 159 -7.76 8.64 -2.55
CA VAL A 159 -6.63 8.12 -1.79
C VAL A 159 -7.15 7.40 -0.54
N TYR A 160 -6.58 6.25 -0.24
CA TYR A 160 -6.67 5.60 1.06
C TYR A 160 -5.26 5.35 1.59
N ALA A 161 -5.02 5.77 2.81
CA ALA A 161 -3.76 5.58 3.49
C ALA A 161 -4.00 5.23 4.95
N ASP A 162 -3.48 4.11 5.42
CA ASP A 162 -3.37 3.83 6.84
C ASP A 162 -1.90 3.78 7.30
N THR A 163 -1.72 3.93 8.61
CA THR A 163 -0.41 3.99 9.24
C THR A 163 -0.50 3.73 10.73
N ASN A 164 0.65 3.49 11.38
CA ASN A 164 0.74 3.19 12.80
C ASN A 164 0.60 4.43 13.70
N PHE A 165 0.01 4.23 14.89
CA PHE A 165 -0.12 5.21 15.97
C PHE A 165 0.47 4.68 17.30
N VAL A 166 -0.30 3.97 18.13
CA VAL A 166 0.22 3.33 19.36
C VAL A 166 0.73 1.93 19.00
N PHE A 167 1.92 1.88 18.41
CA PHE A 167 2.50 0.64 17.93
C PHE A 167 3.99 0.54 18.27
N PRO A 168 4.53 -0.66 18.57
CA PRO A 168 5.96 -0.83 18.78
C PRO A 168 6.76 -0.55 17.50
N TYR A 169 7.99 -0.08 17.69
CA TYR A 169 8.96 0.03 16.60
C TYR A 169 9.19 -1.34 15.94
N HIS A 170 9.18 -1.39 14.61
CA HIS A 170 9.30 -2.65 13.84
C HIS A 170 10.03 -2.48 12.48
N GLY A 171 10.97 -1.53 12.40
CA GLY A 171 11.52 -1.00 11.14
C GLY A 171 11.99 -1.99 10.07
N TYR A 172 11.35 -1.93 8.89
CA TYR A 172 11.93 -2.51 7.68
C TYR A 172 11.67 -1.63 6.43
N PRO A 173 12.71 -0.98 5.84
CA PRO A 173 14.07 -0.85 6.37
C PRO A 173 14.15 0.09 7.59
N TYR A 174 13.18 0.99 7.77
CA TYR A 174 13.19 2.01 8.81
C TYR A 174 11.77 2.28 9.29
N HIS A 175 11.60 2.74 10.53
CA HIS A 175 10.32 3.22 11.05
C HIS A 175 10.57 4.60 11.68
N TYR A 176 10.09 5.63 11.00
CA TYR A 176 10.32 7.04 11.30
C TYR A 176 9.21 7.65 12.15
N PHE A 177 7.95 7.27 11.93
CA PHE A 177 6.81 7.98 12.50
C PHE A 177 5.74 7.06 13.07
N ASN A 178 5.27 7.39 14.27
CA ASN A 178 3.96 6.98 14.78
C ASN A 178 3.01 8.19 14.62
N PHE A 179 1.99 8.06 13.77
CA PHE A 179 1.06 9.12 13.41
C PHE A 179 -0.13 9.19 14.36
N THR A 180 -0.52 10.40 14.74
CA THR A 180 -1.87 10.64 15.25
C THR A 180 -2.86 10.79 14.10
N LEU A 181 -4.17 10.74 14.40
CA LEU A 181 -5.22 11.01 13.43
C LEU A 181 -5.03 12.38 12.73
N HIS A 182 -4.77 13.43 13.51
CA HIS A 182 -4.50 14.76 12.96
C HIS A 182 -3.21 14.80 12.13
N GLY A 183 -2.22 13.99 12.48
CA GLY A 183 -0.97 13.86 11.72
C GLY A 183 -1.22 13.34 10.31
N VAL A 184 -1.94 12.22 10.17
CA VAL A 184 -2.25 11.66 8.85
C VAL A 184 -3.18 12.58 8.05
N GLU A 185 -4.16 13.24 8.69
CA GLU A 185 -5.00 14.25 8.04
C GLU A 185 -4.19 15.44 7.50
N THR A 186 -3.17 15.88 8.24
CA THR A 186 -2.33 17.00 7.82
C THR A 186 -1.45 16.61 6.63
N VAL A 187 -0.88 15.39 6.64
CA VAL A 187 -0.08 14.86 5.53
C VAL A 187 -0.89 14.81 4.22
N PHE A 188 -2.16 14.39 4.30
CA PHE A 188 -3.05 14.32 3.14
C PHE A 188 -3.95 15.55 2.95
N GLY A 189 -3.61 16.70 3.55
CA GLY A 189 -4.44 17.91 3.52
C GLY A 189 -4.71 18.49 2.13
N ALA A 190 -3.98 18.06 1.10
CA ALA A 190 -4.26 18.40 -0.30
C ALA A 190 -5.50 17.69 -0.88
N PHE A 191 -5.94 16.60 -0.25
CA PHE A 191 -7.18 15.89 -0.60
C PHE A 191 -8.34 16.42 0.24
N ARG A 192 -9.55 16.45 -0.34
CA ARG A 192 -10.76 16.62 0.47
C ARG A 192 -10.97 15.33 1.27
N ARG A 193 -10.96 15.45 2.59
CA ARG A 193 -11.28 14.35 3.50
C ARG A 193 -12.72 13.89 3.29
N ILE A 194 -12.90 12.59 3.07
CA ILE A 194 -14.21 11.92 3.11
C ILE A 194 -14.38 11.30 4.50
N ARG A 195 -13.38 10.52 4.92
CA ARG A 195 -13.39 9.85 6.22
C ARG A 195 -11.96 9.71 6.74
N SER A 196 -11.83 9.70 8.06
CA SER A 196 -10.60 9.40 8.77
C SER A 196 -10.98 8.72 10.09
N GLY A 197 -10.09 7.92 10.66
CA GLY A 197 -10.36 7.27 11.94
C GLY A 197 -9.51 6.04 12.18
N VAL A 198 -10.09 5.06 12.87
CA VAL A 198 -9.44 3.80 13.26
C VAL A 198 -10.13 2.66 12.53
N ALA A 199 -9.36 1.82 11.84
CA ALA A 199 -9.91 0.65 11.17
C ALA A 199 -10.16 -0.50 12.16
N PRO A 200 -11.07 -1.45 11.88
CA PRO A 200 -11.40 -2.52 12.82
C PRO A 200 -10.21 -3.41 13.25
N TYR A 201 -9.19 -3.54 12.40
CA TYR A 201 -7.96 -4.29 12.70
C TYR A 201 -6.88 -3.44 13.40
N GLN A 202 -7.15 -2.16 13.69
CA GLN A 202 -6.26 -1.21 14.36
C GLN A 202 -6.81 -0.72 15.71
N MET A 203 -7.86 -1.37 16.22
CA MET A 203 -8.51 -1.02 17.48
C MET A 203 -7.57 -1.16 18.70
N PRO A 204 -7.92 -0.59 19.87
CA PRO A 204 -7.06 -0.58 21.06
C PRO A 204 -6.53 -1.95 21.50
N SER A 205 -7.33 -3.02 21.34
CA SER A 205 -6.85 -4.38 21.62
C SER A 205 -5.59 -4.75 20.84
N PHE A 206 -5.45 -4.29 19.59
CA PHE A 206 -4.29 -4.57 18.76
C PHE A 206 -3.06 -3.80 19.26
N ALA A 207 -3.22 -2.54 19.70
CA ALA A 207 -2.14 -1.75 20.27
C ALA A 207 -1.61 -2.39 21.57
N VAL A 208 -2.52 -2.71 22.49
CA VAL A 208 -2.20 -3.37 23.75
C VAL A 208 -1.51 -4.70 23.49
N GLY A 209 -2.08 -5.53 22.61
CA GLY A 209 -1.49 -6.80 22.22
C GLY A 209 -0.07 -6.63 21.68
N ALA A 210 0.12 -5.78 20.67
CA ALA A 210 1.42 -5.55 20.04
C ALA A 210 2.48 -5.07 21.05
N LEU A 211 2.14 -4.13 21.92
CA LEU A 211 3.05 -3.61 22.95
C LEU A 211 3.41 -4.67 24.00
N LEU A 212 2.44 -5.42 24.50
CA LEU A 212 2.69 -6.46 25.51
C LEU A 212 3.48 -7.64 24.93
N HIS A 213 3.18 -8.06 23.69
CA HIS A 213 3.97 -9.07 23.00
C HIS A 213 5.42 -8.60 22.76
N ALA A 214 5.61 -7.35 22.32
CA ALA A 214 6.95 -6.78 22.15
C ALA A 214 7.69 -6.69 23.49
N TYR A 215 7.02 -6.23 24.55
CA TYR A 215 7.57 -6.17 25.89
C TYR A 215 8.04 -7.56 26.36
N LEU A 216 7.18 -8.57 26.31
CA LEU A 216 7.53 -9.95 26.68
C LEU A 216 8.65 -10.54 25.82
N GLY A 217 8.75 -10.16 24.55
CA GLY A 217 9.82 -10.62 23.67
C GLY A 217 11.21 -10.07 24.04
N HIS A 218 11.27 -8.95 24.75
CA HIS A 218 12.52 -8.29 25.13
C HIS A 218 12.83 -8.34 26.64
N PHE A 219 11.80 -8.46 27.48
CA PHE A 219 11.93 -8.45 28.93
C PHE A 219 12.54 -9.76 29.44
N GLN A 220 13.56 -9.65 30.29
CA GLN A 220 14.30 -10.79 30.87
C GLN A 220 14.12 -10.79 32.38
N ALA A 221 13.13 -11.53 32.88
CA ALA A 221 12.86 -11.64 34.31
C ALA A 221 14.04 -12.30 35.06
N GLN A 222 14.38 -11.78 36.24
CA GLN A 222 15.48 -12.24 37.10
C GLN A 222 15.02 -12.58 38.52
N THR A 223 13.96 -11.92 39.01
CA THR A 223 13.38 -12.11 40.34
C THR A 223 12.04 -12.84 40.27
N GLU A 224 11.59 -13.42 41.38
CA GLU A 224 10.29 -14.09 41.46
C GLU A 224 9.13 -13.15 41.10
N ASP A 225 9.15 -11.90 41.59
CA ASP A 225 8.14 -10.89 41.27
C ASP A 225 8.09 -10.55 39.77
N GLU A 226 9.24 -10.49 39.09
CA GLU A 226 9.29 -10.27 37.64
C GLU A 226 8.73 -11.46 36.85
N HIS A 227 8.92 -12.69 37.34
CA HIS A 227 8.28 -13.86 36.75
C HIS A 227 6.76 -13.83 36.95
N HIS A 228 6.28 -13.38 38.11
CA HIS A 228 4.85 -13.13 38.33
C HIS A 228 4.29 -12.08 37.39
N LEU A 229 4.99 -10.96 37.16
CA LEU A 229 4.59 -9.94 36.19
C LEU A 229 4.47 -10.51 34.77
N VAL A 230 5.44 -11.32 34.34
CA VAL A 230 5.38 -11.99 33.03
C VAL A 230 4.13 -12.87 32.90
N GLU A 231 3.80 -13.64 33.94
CA GLU A 231 2.59 -14.46 33.96
C GLU A 231 1.32 -13.60 33.95
N ASP A 232 1.30 -12.47 34.67
CA ASP A 232 0.15 -11.55 34.65
C ASP A 232 -0.05 -10.90 33.28
N ILE A 233 1.01 -10.50 32.60
CA ILE A 233 0.92 -10.01 31.21
C ILE A 233 0.39 -11.11 30.28
N ARG A 234 0.86 -12.36 30.43
CA ARG A 234 0.34 -13.51 29.65
C ARG A 234 -1.14 -13.76 29.93
N LYS A 235 -1.60 -13.61 31.17
CA LYS A 235 -3.02 -13.67 31.51
C LYS A 235 -3.80 -12.59 30.78
N VAL A 236 -3.33 -11.34 30.79
CA VAL A 236 -3.98 -10.25 30.02
C VAL A 236 -4.06 -10.59 28.53
N LEU A 237 -2.97 -11.07 27.92
CA LEU A 237 -2.92 -11.49 26.52
C LEU A 237 -3.82 -12.71 26.20
N SER A 238 -4.15 -13.53 27.20
CA SER A 238 -5.08 -14.66 27.04
C SER A 238 -6.56 -14.26 27.01
N HIS A 239 -6.89 -13.03 27.42
CA HIS A 239 -8.25 -12.51 27.28
C HIS A 239 -8.61 -12.28 25.80
N PRO A 240 -9.90 -12.37 25.43
CA PRO A 240 -10.35 -12.05 24.08
C PRO A 240 -10.42 -10.53 23.87
N LEU A 241 -9.26 -9.85 23.89
CA LEU A 241 -9.17 -8.38 23.90
C LEU A 241 -9.96 -7.72 22.74
N LEU A 242 -9.94 -8.32 21.55
CA LEU A 242 -10.73 -7.85 20.39
C LEU A 242 -12.24 -7.78 20.69
N GLN A 243 -12.79 -8.68 21.50
CA GLN A 243 -14.21 -8.64 21.87
C GLN A 243 -14.52 -7.48 22.82
N TYR A 244 -13.51 -6.93 23.49
CA TYR A 244 -13.69 -5.78 24.37
C TYR A 244 -13.66 -4.46 23.62
N ASP A 245 -13.17 -4.44 22.37
CA ASP A 245 -13.13 -3.22 21.54
C ASP A 245 -14.52 -2.61 21.31
N MET A 246 -15.58 -3.43 21.31
CA MET A 246 -16.97 -2.97 21.20
C MET A 246 -17.44 -2.09 22.38
N ARG A 247 -16.65 -2.02 23.46
CA ARG A 247 -16.94 -1.21 24.66
C ARG A 247 -16.32 0.17 24.62
N PHE A 248 -15.45 0.46 23.65
CA PHE A 248 -14.90 1.80 23.48
C PHE A 248 -15.92 2.69 22.77
N ALA A 249 -16.04 3.92 23.25
CA ALA A 249 -16.79 4.95 22.56
C ALA A 249 -16.05 5.30 21.25
N PRO A 250 -16.77 5.53 20.13
CA PRO A 250 -16.16 5.94 18.87
C PRO A 250 -15.25 7.18 19.01
N GLU A 251 -15.57 8.08 19.95
CA GLU A 251 -14.82 9.30 20.18
C GLU A 251 -13.50 9.03 20.91
N SER A 252 -13.37 8.00 21.73
CA SER A 252 -12.15 7.73 22.51
C SER A 252 -11.21 6.72 21.83
N VAL A 253 -11.67 6.00 20.81
CA VAL A 253 -10.92 4.90 20.20
C VAL A 253 -9.55 5.34 19.65
N HIS A 254 -9.49 6.55 19.11
CA HIS A 254 -8.30 7.11 18.48
C HIS A 254 -7.19 7.49 19.48
N GLU A 255 -7.45 7.46 20.78
CA GLU A 255 -6.44 7.72 21.82
C GLU A 255 -5.54 6.50 22.09
N LEU A 256 -6.05 5.29 21.82
CA LEU A 256 -5.40 4.02 22.14
C LEU A 256 -5.24 3.10 20.93
N ALA A 257 -5.67 3.54 19.75
CA ALA A 257 -5.61 2.75 18.54
C ALA A 257 -4.17 2.43 18.13
N ALA A 258 -4.00 1.24 17.54
CA ALA A 258 -2.73 0.80 16.99
C ALA A 258 -2.34 1.60 15.74
N GLY A 259 -3.33 2.08 15.01
CA GLY A 259 -3.16 2.81 13.77
C GLY A 259 -4.37 3.67 13.43
N VAL A 260 -4.16 4.54 12.46
CA VAL A 260 -5.16 5.48 11.96
C VAL A 260 -5.16 5.46 10.43
N PHE A 261 -6.27 5.85 9.82
CA PHE A 261 -6.40 5.97 8.38
C PHE A 261 -6.94 7.33 7.94
N PHE A 262 -6.64 7.67 6.69
CA PHE A 262 -7.23 8.76 5.92
C PHE A 262 -7.80 8.21 4.61
N TYR A 263 -9.04 8.60 4.30
CA TYR A 263 -9.72 8.35 3.04
C TYR A 263 -10.22 9.68 2.47
N GLY A 264 -9.79 10.01 1.26
CA GLY A 264 -10.09 11.29 0.65
C GLY A 264 -10.17 11.25 -0.86
N VAL A 265 -10.57 12.38 -1.43
CA VAL A 265 -10.73 12.57 -2.88
C VAL A 265 -9.97 13.82 -3.33
N LYS A 266 -9.30 13.74 -4.47
CA LYS A 266 -8.63 14.88 -5.10
C LYS A 266 -9.68 15.70 -5.85
N GLN A 267 -10.26 16.68 -5.18
CA GLN A 267 -11.25 17.57 -5.78
C GLN A 267 -10.71 19.00 -5.86
N SER A 268 -10.64 19.53 -7.08
CA SER A 268 -10.39 20.95 -7.31
C SER A 268 -11.69 21.74 -7.54
N GLN A 269 -12.72 21.05 -8.06
CA GLN A 269 -14.08 21.52 -8.35
C GLN A 269 -15.06 20.32 -8.25
N ASP A 270 -16.18 20.35 -8.98
CA ASP A 270 -17.19 19.28 -9.07
C ASP A 270 -16.73 18.04 -9.88
N GLU A 271 -15.43 17.75 -9.85
CA GLU A 271 -14.82 16.64 -10.58
C GLU A 271 -15.00 15.32 -9.82
N THR A 272 -15.22 14.23 -10.56
CA THR A 272 -15.33 12.89 -9.99
C THR A 272 -15.00 11.81 -11.02
N VAL A 273 -14.43 10.71 -10.56
CA VAL A 273 -14.24 9.50 -11.37
C VAL A 273 -15.50 8.62 -11.40
N LEU A 274 -16.51 8.95 -10.58
CA LEU A 274 -17.79 8.25 -10.61
C LEU A 274 -18.50 8.47 -11.95
N PRO A 275 -19.25 7.47 -12.46
CA PRO A 275 -19.95 7.59 -13.74
C PRO A 275 -20.85 8.84 -13.79
N PRO A 276 -20.84 9.63 -14.88
CA PRO A 276 -21.73 10.78 -14.99
C PRO A 276 -23.21 10.43 -14.88
N SER A 277 -23.62 9.28 -15.42
CA SER A 277 -25.00 8.77 -15.28
C SER A 277 -25.36 8.45 -13.84
N LEU A 278 -24.42 7.95 -13.04
CA LEU A 278 -24.60 7.73 -11.61
C LEU A 278 -24.79 9.07 -10.89
N MET A 279 -23.92 10.05 -11.16
CA MET A 279 -24.01 11.37 -10.51
C MET A 279 -25.29 12.11 -10.88
N LEU A 280 -25.77 11.98 -12.12
CA LEU A 280 -27.06 12.52 -12.56
C LEU A 280 -28.23 11.84 -11.83
N ALA A 281 -28.20 10.51 -11.69
CA ALA A 281 -29.22 9.77 -10.94
C ALA A 281 -29.24 10.20 -9.47
N TYR A 282 -28.07 10.32 -8.85
CA TYR A 282 -27.92 10.77 -7.47
C TYR A 282 -28.46 12.20 -7.26
N ALA A 283 -28.12 13.14 -8.15
CA ALA A 283 -28.58 14.53 -8.05
C ALA A 283 -30.11 14.66 -8.19
N GLY A 284 -30.74 13.81 -9.01
CA GLY A 284 -32.18 13.83 -9.29
C GLY A 284 -33.05 13.14 -8.25
N ASP A 285 -32.47 12.39 -7.30
CA ASP A 285 -33.20 11.49 -6.41
C ASP A 285 -32.97 11.88 -4.93
N ALA A 286 -34.05 12.21 -4.22
CA ALA A 286 -33.98 12.58 -2.81
C ALA A 286 -33.75 11.38 -1.89
N GLU A 287 -34.27 10.20 -2.24
CA GLU A 287 -34.09 8.97 -1.46
C GLU A 287 -32.64 8.49 -1.55
N LEU A 288 -32.00 8.59 -2.73
CA LEU A 288 -30.57 8.28 -2.87
C LEU A 288 -29.70 9.21 -2.05
N ARG A 289 -29.99 10.51 -2.04
CA ARG A 289 -29.27 11.50 -1.21
C ARG A 289 -29.46 11.25 0.29
N GLN A 290 -30.62 10.74 0.69
CA GLN A 290 -30.85 10.35 2.08
C GLN A 290 -30.08 9.07 2.46
N ARG A 291 -30.03 8.07 1.57
CA ARG A 291 -29.31 6.80 1.80
C ARG A 291 -27.79 6.96 1.75
N PHE A 292 -27.30 7.80 0.84
CA PHE A 292 -25.87 8.08 0.64
C PHE A 292 -25.61 9.59 0.81
N PRO A 293 -25.50 10.10 2.05
CA PRO A 293 -25.36 11.54 2.31
C PRO A 293 -24.11 12.17 1.68
N ASP A 294 -23.00 11.41 1.62
CA ASP A 294 -21.82 11.76 0.82
C ASP A 294 -21.71 10.74 -0.33
N PRO A 295 -21.92 11.14 -1.61
CA PRO A 295 -21.86 10.22 -2.75
C PRO A 295 -20.45 9.71 -3.04
N TYR A 296 -19.42 10.33 -2.43
CA TYR A 296 -18.02 9.98 -2.60
C TYR A 296 -17.52 8.99 -1.55
N ASP A 297 -18.31 8.71 -0.49
CA ASP A 297 -17.94 7.69 0.48
C ASP A 297 -18.18 6.28 -0.08
N LEU A 298 -17.11 5.68 -0.63
CA LEU A 298 -17.11 4.31 -1.11
C LEU A 298 -16.62 3.30 -0.05
N SER A 299 -16.31 3.75 1.17
CA SER A 299 -15.69 2.91 2.23
C SER A 299 -16.62 1.82 2.76
N GLY A 300 -17.93 2.02 2.67
CA GLY A 300 -18.94 1.07 3.12
C GLY A 300 -19.23 -0.07 2.13
N VAL A 301 -19.77 -1.18 2.65
CA VAL A 301 -20.29 -2.29 1.82
C VAL A 301 -21.47 -1.81 0.97
N ASP A 302 -22.39 -1.09 1.61
CA ASP A 302 -23.49 -0.39 0.95
C ASP A 302 -23.01 1.02 0.56
N ASN A 303 -22.51 1.16 -0.66
CA ASN A 303 -22.06 2.43 -1.21
C ASN A 303 -22.72 2.71 -2.56
N LEU A 304 -22.68 3.98 -2.97
CA LEU A 304 -23.37 4.47 -4.15
C LEU A 304 -22.92 3.75 -5.44
N LEU A 305 -21.64 3.43 -5.57
CA LEU A 305 -21.10 2.73 -6.75
C LEU A 305 -21.57 1.28 -6.82
N ASN A 306 -21.57 0.56 -5.69
CA ASN A 306 -22.08 -0.81 -5.60
C ASN A 306 -23.58 -0.87 -5.85
N TRP A 307 -24.35 0.05 -5.27
CA TRP A 307 -25.77 0.17 -5.55
C TRP A 307 -26.02 0.39 -7.05
N TRP A 308 -25.27 1.29 -7.68
CA TRP A 308 -25.42 1.57 -9.12
C TRP A 308 -25.10 0.36 -9.98
N ALA A 309 -24.02 -0.36 -9.66
CA ALA A 309 -23.64 -1.58 -10.37
C ALA A 309 -24.73 -2.67 -10.32
N GLN A 310 -25.49 -2.74 -9.22
CA GLN A 310 -26.60 -3.67 -9.05
C GLN A 310 -27.89 -3.19 -9.73
N ALA A 311 -28.23 -1.91 -9.58
CA ALA A 311 -29.46 -1.32 -10.12
C ALA A 311 -29.42 -1.14 -11.65
N PHE A 312 -28.23 -0.86 -12.21
CA PHE A 312 -28.06 -0.55 -13.64
C PHE A 312 -26.99 -1.44 -14.28
N PRO A 313 -27.16 -2.79 -14.31
CA PRO A 313 -26.11 -3.71 -14.74
C PRO A 313 -25.68 -3.51 -16.20
N ARG A 314 -26.57 -3.02 -17.07
CA ARG A 314 -26.24 -2.70 -18.48
C ARG A 314 -25.36 -1.46 -18.60
N ASP A 315 -25.64 -0.41 -17.84
CA ASP A 315 -24.82 0.80 -17.87
C ASP A 315 -23.49 0.57 -17.15
N TRP A 316 -23.50 -0.22 -16.08
CA TRP A 316 -22.30 -0.73 -15.43
C TRP A 316 -21.40 -1.48 -16.39
N GLN A 317 -21.94 -2.43 -17.16
CA GLN A 317 -21.17 -3.17 -18.17
C GLN A 317 -20.56 -2.28 -19.25
N ARG A 318 -21.21 -1.18 -19.61
CA ARG A 318 -20.67 -0.17 -20.55
C ARG A 318 -19.57 0.67 -19.91
N PHE A 319 -19.69 0.96 -18.62
CA PHE A 319 -18.75 1.77 -17.86
C PHE A 319 -17.48 0.99 -17.47
N ARG A 320 -17.57 -0.34 -17.30
CA ARG A 320 -16.41 -1.20 -17.02
C ARG A 320 -15.32 -1.05 -18.08
N GLY A 321 -14.11 -0.74 -17.63
CA GLY A 321 -12.93 -0.65 -18.50
C GLY A 321 -12.33 -2.02 -18.73
N ARG A 322 -11.66 -2.19 -19.87
CA ARG A 322 -10.83 -3.36 -20.17
C ARG A 322 -9.36 -2.98 -20.01
N PHE A 323 -8.91 -2.56 -18.84
CA PHE A 323 -7.47 -2.58 -18.58
C PHE A 323 -7.06 -4.05 -18.60
N ARG A 324 -6.01 -4.40 -19.35
CA ARG A 324 -5.51 -5.76 -19.43
C ARG A 324 -4.02 -5.73 -19.17
N PHE A 325 -3.65 -5.90 -17.91
CA PHE A 325 -2.31 -6.34 -17.60
C PHE A 325 -2.15 -7.77 -18.10
N ARG A 326 -1.23 -8.02 -19.04
CA ARG A 326 -0.78 -9.37 -19.37
C ARG A 326 0.52 -9.59 -18.59
N LYS A 327 0.46 -10.30 -17.46
CA LYS A 327 1.61 -11.15 -17.11
C LYS A 327 1.71 -12.19 -18.22
N ARG A 328 2.88 -12.32 -18.87
CA ARG A 328 3.18 -13.60 -19.50
C ARG A 328 3.21 -14.61 -18.35
N PRO A 329 2.67 -15.83 -18.52
CA PRO A 329 2.93 -16.87 -17.54
C PRO A 329 4.45 -16.98 -17.42
N LEU A 330 4.95 -17.08 -16.19
CA LEU A 330 6.23 -17.72 -15.90
C LEU A 330 6.11 -19.17 -16.38
N ALA A 331 6.16 -19.37 -17.70
CA ALA A 331 6.14 -20.68 -18.30
C ALA A 331 7.54 -21.24 -18.13
N ASN A 332 7.68 -22.15 -17.16
CA ASN A 332 8.73 -23.15 -17.06
C ASN A 332 10.13 -22.69 -17.49
N GLN A 333 10.84 -21.95 -16.64
CA GLN A 333 12.30 -22.03 -16.60
C GLN A 333 12.80 -21.76 -15.19
N GLY A 334 13.33 -22.81 -14.56
CA GLY A 334 14.17 -22.74 -13.37
C GLY A 334 13.41 -22.35 -12.13
N THR A 335 13.54 -23.14 -11.07
CA THR A 335 13.18 -22.68 -9.73
C THR A 335 13.70 -21.26 -9.52
N VAL A 336 12.99 -20.44 -8.74
CA VAL A 336 13.47 -19.14 -8.23
C VAL A 336 14.91 -19.20 -7.65
N GLY A 337 15.43 -20.42 -7.40
CA GLY A 337 16.83 -20.73 -7.16
C GLY A 337 17.84 -20.46 -8.30
N ASP A 338 17.48 -20.41 -9.59
CA ASP A 338 18.47 -20.31 -10.69
C ASP A 338 18.94 -18.87 -10.97
N LEU A 339 18.08 -17.86 -10.76
CA LEU A 339 18.49 -16.45 -10.84
C LEU A 339 19.20 -16.00 -9.56
N ALA A 340 18.77 -16.51 -8.40
CA ALA A 340 19.53 -16.39 -7.16
C ALA A 340 20.92 -17.06 -7.28
N ALA A 341 20.99 -18.26 -7.88
CA ALA A 341 22.24 -18.96 -8.12
C ALA A 341 23.13 -18.23 -9.14
N LYS A 342 22.58 -17.65 -10.21
CA LYS A 342 23.35 -16.86 -11.18
C LYS A 342 23.86 -15.53 -10.60
N ALA A 343 23.08 -14.87 -9.74
CA ALA A 343 23.53 -13.71 -8.98
C ALA A 343 24.64 -14.09 -7.97
N ILE A 344 24.53 -15.25 -7.33
CA ILE A 344 25.55 -15.81 -6.44
C ILE A 344 26.82 -16.23 -7.20
N GLU A 345 26.70 -16.77 -8.42
CA GLU A 345 27.81 -17.20 -9.28
C GLU A 345 28.57 -15.99 -9.87
N ALA A 346 27.85 -14.92 -10.23
CA ALA A 346 28.42 -13.63 -10.62
C ALA A 346 29.18 -12.94 -9.47
N LEU A 347 28.75 -13.18 -8.22
CA LEU A 347 29.45 -12.72 -7.00
C LEU A 347 30.63 -13.63 -6.60
N ARG A 348 30.70 -14.88 -7.09
CA ARG A 348 31.79 -15.84 -6.79
C ARG A 348 33.00 -15.73 -7.72
N THR A 349 32.81 -15.26 -8.94
CA THR A 349 33.85 -15.26 -9.99
C THR A 349 34.69 -13.98 -10.05
N GLY A 350 34.35 -12.96 -9.25
CA GLY A 350 35.19 -11.80 -8.96
C GLY A 350 35.77 -11.84 -7.54
N GLY A 351 36.78 -12.66 -7.29
CA GLY A 351 37.46 -12.70 -5.98
C GLY A 351 38.41 -11.51 -5.76
N PRO A 352 39.09 -11.40 -4.59
CA PRO A 352 38.69 -11.83 -3.26
C PRO A 352 38.97 -10.72 -2.21
N ARG A 353 37.94 -10.23 -1.51
CA ARG A 353 38.05 -9.66 -0.15
C ARG A 353 36.67 -9.29 0.40
N GLY A 354 36.24 -10.04 1.42
CA GLY A 354 35.29 -9.57 2.44
C GLY A 354 33.82 -9.94 2.23
N LEU A 355 33.46 -11.21 2.41
CA LEU A 355 32.08 -11.61 2.75
C LEU A 355 32.04 -13.00 3.37
N LEU A 356 32.51 -13.07 4.62
CA LEU A 356 32.05 -14.05 5.60
C LEU A 356 31.70 -13.27 6.86
N THR A 357 30.54 -13.60 7.44
CA THR A 357 29.98 -13.16 8.73
C THR A 357 29.30 -11.77 8.82
N GLN A 358 28.00 -11.70 8.52
CA GLN A 358 27.12 -10.63 9.02
C GLN A 358 26.02 -11.06 10.00
N THR A 359 25.89 -12.36 10.33
CA THR A 359 24.94 -12.79 11.39
C THR A 359 25.64 -13.40 12.61
N ALA A 360 26.94 -13.71 12.54
CA ALA A 360 27.71 -14.30 13.64
C ALA A 360 28.72 -13.33 14.31
N GLN A 361 28.93 -12.12 13.76
CA GLN A 361 29.84 -11.12 14.35
C GLN A 361 29.13 -10.07 15.22
N TYR A 362 27.83 -9.81 15.01
CA TYR A 362 27.09 -8.90 15.90
C TYR A 362 26.93 -9.49 17.32
N LEU A 363 26.73 -10.80 17.42
CA LEU A 363 26.59 -11.51 18.70
C LEU A 363 27.94 -11.81 19.41
N ARG A 364 29.07 -11.77 18.69
CA ARG A 364 30.41 -11.98 19.31
C ARG A 364 31.15 -10.69 19.66
N TRP A 365 30.78 -9.54 19.11
CA TRP A 365 31.38 -8.26 19.47
C TRP A 365 30.86 -7.71 20.82
N ARG A 366 29.60 -8.01 21.20
CA ARG A 366 29.01 -7.52 22.46
C ARG A 366 29.39 -8.32 23.73
N LEU A 367 30.04 -9.48 23.59
CA LEU A 367 30.29 -10.40 24.71
C LEU A 367 31.77 -10.57 25.11
N ARG A 368 32.70 -9.75 24.60
CA ARG A 368 34.07 -9.71 25.12
C ARG A 368 34.64 -8.30 25.19
N ARG A 369 34.07 -7.48 26.09
CA ARG A 369 34.79 -6.48 26.90
C ARG A 369 34.00 -6.15 28.17
N ARG A 370 34.01 -7.06 29.14
CA ARG A 370 34.48 -6.86 30.52
C ARG A 370 34.43 -8.22 31.21
N VAL A 371 35.64 -8.75 31.41
CA VAL A 371 36.05 -10.02 32.04
C VAL A 371 35.63 -11.27 31.30
#